data_AF-A0A395N271-F1
#
_entry.id   AF-A0A395N271-F1
#
_cell.length_a   1.000
_cell.length_b   1.000
_cell.length_c   1.000
_cell.angle_alpha   90.00
_cell.angle_beta   90.00
_cell.angle_gamma   90.00
#
_symmetry.space_group_name_H-M   'P 1'
#
loop_
_entity.id
_entity.type
_entity.pdbx_description
1 polymer ?
#
loop_
_entity_poly.entity_id
_entity_poly.type
_entity_poly.pdbx_seq_one_letter_code
_entity_poly.pdbx_strand_id
1 'polypeptide(L)'
;MTPNNEDVSILGLAEGILEKTKEITKYLQAQNVAAPTFSCPSARVPVTTNYNDMQISLKESLEDLRRLLEGPAKFYRHYLMRGYELAAFQVALDFDFFTLVPPTSEISLDELARKSGLDVDRTNRIMRLLITHRFFKEITPGSDEMLKAAVETSASLKADPNHSDSTHCPFHTRHGVPIFNYYSKHPREQSVHFIVK
;
A
#
# COMPACT_ATOMS: atom_id res chain seq x y z
N MET A 1 28.47 -24.42 6.03
CA MET A 1 27.49 -25.27 5.33
C MET A 1 26.15 -24.55 5.41
N THR A 2 25.73 -23.90 4.33
CA THR A 2 24.36 -23.36 4.23
C THR A 2 23.40 -24.55 4.26
N PRO A 3 22.35 -24.54 5.11
CA PRO A 3 21.36 -25.61 5.12
C PRO A 3 20.78 -25.77 3.71
N ASN A 4 20.60 -27.01 3.28
CA ASN A 4 20.03 -27.29 1.97
C ASN A 4 18.59 -26.75 1.95
N ASN A 5 18.34 -25.69 1.18
CA ASN A 5 17.08 -24.92 1.21
C ASN A 5 15.93 -25.65 0.46
N GLU A 6 16.13 -26.92 0.10
CA GLU A 6 15.20 -27.71 -0.69
C GLU A 6 14.05 -28.29 0.15
N ASP A 7 14.23 -28.43 1.47
CA ASP A 7 13.24 -29.01 2.39
C ASP A 7 12.39 -27.96 3.14
N VAL A 8 12.54 -26.67 2.82
CA VAL A 8 11.82 -25.60 3.52
C VAL A 8 10.34 -25.62 3.14
N SER A 9 9.48 -25.90 4.13
CA SER A 9 8.03 -25.93 3.97
C SER A 9 7.37 -24.62 4.41
N ILE A 10 6.20 -24.33 3.84
CA ILE A 10 5.34 -23.19 4.24
C ILE A 10 5.04 -23.23 5.74
N LEU A 11 4.74 -24.41 6.29
CA LEU A 11 4.46 -24.57 7.72
C LEU A 11 5.71 -24.31 8.57
N GLY A 12 6.86 -24.87 8.19
CA GLY A 12 8.11 -24.65 8.91
C GLY A 12 8.54 -23.18 8.92
N LEU A 13 8.34 -22.46 7.81
CA LEU A 13 8.57 -21.01 7.76
C LEU A 13 7.61 -20.25 8.67
N ALA A 14 6.32 -20.59 8.69
CA ALA A 14 5.34 -19.94 9.55
C ALA A 14 5.67 -20.11 11.04
N GLU A 15 6.04 -21.33 11.45
CA GLU A 15 6.51 -21.62 12.82
C GLU A 15 7.79 -20.85 13.15
N GLY A 16 8.77 -20.85 12.24
CA GLY A 16 10.01 -20.11 12.39
C GLY A 16 9.83 -18.59 12.47
N ILE A 17 8.88 -18.03 11.73
CA ILE A 17 8.49 -16.60 11.78
C ILE A 17 7.89 -16.29 13.15
N LEU A 18 7.01 -17.15 13.68
CA LEU A 18 6.39 -16.96 14.98
C LEU A 18 7.46 -16.93 16.09
N GLU A 19 8.40 -17.86 16.09
CA GLU A 19 9.48 -17.90 17.10
C GLU A 19 10.39 -16.67 17.00
N LYS A 20 10.86 -16.30 15.80
CA LYS A 20 11.67 -15.09 15.60
C LYS A 20 10.94 -13.82 16.04
N THR A 21 9.63 -13.75 15.79
CA THR A 21 8.79 -12.60 16.21
C THR A 21 8.68 -12.53 17.74
N LYS A 22 8.55 -13.67 18.43
CA LYS A 22 8.56 -13.73 19.91
C LYS A 22 9.91 -13.25 20.46
N GLU A 23 11.02 -13.65 19.85
CA GLU A 23 12.37 -13.23 20.26
C GLU A 23 12.55 -11.71 20.15
N ILE A 24 12.20 -11.13 19.00
CA ILE A 24 12.24 -9.67 18.79
C ILE A 24 11.37 -8.95 19.82
N THR A 25 10.17 -9.47 20.09
CA THR A 25 9.25 -8.87 21.08
C THR A 25 9.85 -8.90 22.49
N LYS A 26 10.41 -10.04 22.91
CA LYS A 26 11.11 -10.17 24.20
C LYS A 26 12.30 -9.21 24.30
N TYR A 27 13.07 -9.07 23.22
CA TYR A 27 14.20 -8.14 23.19
C TYR A 27 13.74 -6.69 23.39
N LEU A 28 12.70 -6.24 22.67
CA LEU A 28 12.15 -4.90 22.81
C LEU A 28 11.64 -4.65 24.24
N GLN A 29 10.91 -5.61 24.82
CA GLN A 29 10.43 -5.54 26.20
C GLN A 29 11.58 -5.42 27.22
N ALA A 30 12.65 -6.22 27.05
CA ALA A 30 13.81 -6.16 27.93
C ALA A 30 14.55 -4.80 27.87
N GLN A 31 14.46 -4.11 26.74
CA GLN A 31 15.03 -2.77 26.55
C GLN A 31 14.05 -1.64 26.92
N ASN A 32 12.85 -1.96 27.43
CA ASN A 32 11.76 -1.01 27.68
C ASN A 32 11.37 -0.18 26.43
N VAL A 33 11.48 -0.78 25.25
CA VAL A 33 11.08 -0.18 23.97
C VAL A 33 9.72 -0.72 23.57
N ALA A 34 8.78 0.18 23.25
CA ALA A 34 7.48 -0.22 22.74
C ALA A 34 7.61 -0.89 21.36
N ALA A 35 6.77 -1.88 21.09
CA ALA A 35 6.74 -2.54 19.79
C ALA A 35 6.33 -1.54 18.68
N PRO A 36 6.95 -1.60 17.49
CA PRO A 36 6.58 -0.75 16.37
C PRO A 36 5.15 -1.06 15.91
N THR A 37 4.39 0.00 15.63
CA THR A 37 3.01 -0.03 15.14
C THR A 37 2.87 0.84 13.89
N PHE A 38 1.75 0.73 13.17
CA PHE A 38 1.39 1.63 12.07
C PHE A 38 0.74 2.94 12.54
N SER A 39 1.01 3.37 13.77
CA SER A 39 0.51 4.64 14.31
C SER A 39 1.59 5.70 14.24
N CYS A 40 1.20 6.96 14.02
CA CYS A 40 2.08 8.10 14.08
C CYS A 40 1.96 8.82 15.44
N PRO A 41 3.06 9.03 16.20
CA PRO A 41 4.40 8.51 15.96
C PRO A 41 4.53 7.03 16.32
N SER A 42 5.36 6.29 15.57
CA SER A 42 5.72 4.91 15.90
C SER A 42 6.94 4.87 16.80
N ALA A 43 7.07 3.81 17.60
CA ALA A 43 8.22 3.62 18.47
C ALA A 43 9.52 3.48 17.66
N ARG A 44 10.59 4.19 18.07
CA ARG A 44 11.91 4.02 17.46
C ARG A 44 12.49 2.69 17.88
N VAL A 45 12.84 1.86 16.91
CA VAL A 45 13.49 0.57 17.14
C VAL A 45 14.99 0.74 17.45
N PRO A 46 15.61 -0.16 18.23
CA PRO A 46 17.04 -0.15 18.48
C PRO A 46 17.87 -0.28 17.19
N VAL A 47 19.02 0.39 17.12
CA VAL A 47 19.95 0.32 15.95
C VAL A 47 21.20 -0.50 16.30
N THR A 48 21.05 -1.52 17.14
CA THR A 48 22.15 -2.39 17.56
C THR A 48 22.39 -3.50 16.53
N THR A 49 23.62 -3.97 16.40
CA THR A 49 23.95 -5.08 15.48
C THR A 49 23.08 -6.31 15.74
N ASN A 50 22.93 -6.69 17.02
CA ASN A 50 22.10 -7.83 17.42
C ASN A 50 20.63 -7.67 16.98
N TYR A 51 20.04 -6.49 17.18
CA TYR A 51 18.67 -6.24 16.75
C TYR A 51 18.52 -6.28 15.22
N ASN A 52 19.48 -5.72 14.49
CA ASN A 52 19.50 -5.75 13.03
C ASN A 52 19.60 -7.20 12.50
N ASP A 53 20.43 -8.05 13.11
CA ASP A 53 20.57 -9.45 12.71
C ASP A 53 19.25 -10.22 12.90
N MET A 54 18.54 -9.98 14.02
CA MET A 54 17.20 -10.55 14.23
C MET A 54 16.19 -10.08 13.18
N GLN A 55 16.21 -8.79 12.82
CA GLN A 55 15.33 -8.25 11.77
C GLN A 55 15.63 -8.85 10.41
N ILE A 56 16.91 -9.00 10.04
CA ILE A 56 17.32 -9.61 8.78
C ILE A 56 16.81 -11.06 8.71
N SER A 57 17.05 -11.85 9.76
CA SER A 57 16.63 -13.25 9.80
C SER A 57 15.11 -13.43 9.70
N LEU A 58 14.33 -12.56 10.37
CA LEU A 58 12.87 -12.55 10.26
C LEU A 58 12.43 -12.17 8.83
N LYS A 59 13.04 -11.15 8.24
CA LYS A 59 12.72 -10.67 6.89
C LYS A 59 13.00 -11.74 5.83
N GLU A 60 14.11 -12.45 5.94
CA GLU A 60 14.43 -13.57 5.03
C GLU A 60 13.34 -14.65 5.07
N SER A 61 12.90 -15.04 6.28
CA SER A 61 11.83 -16.04 6.44
C SER A 61 10.48 -15.56 5.86
N LEU A 62 10.15 -14.27 6.03
CA LEU A 62 8.94 -13.65 5.46
C LEU A 62 8.98 -13.63 3.93
N GLU A 63 10.13 -13.28 3.34
CA GLU A 63 10.30 -13.27 1.88
C GLU A 63 10.23 -14.67 1.28
N ASP A 64 10.82 -15.67 1.93
CA ASP A 64 10.74 -17.06 1.46
C ASP A 64 9.31 -17.61 1.56
N LEU A 65 8.60 -17.34 2.65
CA LEU A 65 7.20 -17.73 2.79
C LEU A 65 6.34 -17.09 1.69
N ARG A 66 6.54 -15.81 1.43
CA ARG A 66 5.87 -15.09 0.35
C ARG A 66 6.17 -15.69 -1.01
N ARG A 67 7.44 -16.00 -1.32
CA ARG A 67 7.86 -16.62 -2.58
C ARG A 67 7.20 -17.98 -2.80
N LEU A 68 7.13 -18.83 -1.77
CA LEU A 68 6.46 -20.14 -1.85
C LEU A 68 4.95 -20.02 -2.08
N LEU A 69 4.29 -19.03 -1.46
CA LEU A 69 2.85 -18.81 -1.62
C LEU A 69 2.47 -18.19 -2.98
N GLU A 70 3.27 -17.24 -3.47
CA GLU A 70 3.02 -16.56 -4.74
C GLU A 70 3.41 -17.42 -5.94
N GLY A 71 4.53 -18.15 -5.82
CA GLY A 71 5.20 -18.77 -6.95
C GLY A 71 5.79 -17.74 -7.93
N PRO A 72 6.64 -18.18 -8.88
CA PRO A 72 7.40 -17.28 -9.74
C PRO A 72 6.50 -16.40 -10.62
N ALA A 73 5.39 -16.93 -11.13
CA ALA A 73 4.55 -16.21 -12.06
C ALA A 73 3.77 -15.04 -11.43
N LYS A 74 3.28 -15.17 -10.19
CA LYS A 74 2.64 -14.04 -9.48
C LYS A 74 3.69 -13.05 -9.00
N PHE A 75 4.82 -13.56 -8.50
CA PHE A 75 5.95 -12.73 -8.10
C PHE A 75 6.39 -11.78 -9.22
N TYR A 76 6.67 -12.28 -10.43
CA TYR A 76 7.11 -11.42 -11.53
C TYR A 76 6.06 -10.40 -11.97
N ARG A 77 4.78 -10.79 -12.02
CA ARG A 77 3.69 -9.85 -12.34
C ARG A 77 3.64 -8.70 -11.35
N HIS A 78 3.75 -8.98 -10.05
CA HIS A 78 3.79 -7.93 -9.03
C HIS A 78 5.09 -7.13 -9.09
N TYR A 79 6.24 -7.80 -9.21
CA TYR A 79 7.56 -7.17 -9.25
C TYR A 79 7.69 -6.13 -10.36
N LEU A 80 7.20 -6.45 -11.57
CA LEU A 80 7.25 -5.54 -12.71
C LEU A 80 6.40 -4.28 -12.52
N MET A 81 5.38 -4.32 -11.66
CA MET A 81 4.52 -3.17 -11.37
C MET A 81 5.08 -2.25 -10.28
N ARG A 82 6.18 -2.62 -9.61
CA ARG A 82 6.80 -1.81 -8.55
C ARG A 82 7.29 -0.44 -9.04
N GLY A 83 7.49 -0.27 -10.36
CA GLY A 83 7.82 1.04 -10.95
C GLY A 83 6.76 2.11 -10.67
N TYR A 84 5.48 1.74 -10.58
CA TYR A 84 4.41 2.67 -10.23
C TYR A 84 4.52 3.16 -8.78
N GLU A 85 4.92 2.28 -7.86
CA GLU A 85 5.14 2.63 -6.45
C GLU A 85 6.27 3.66 -6.34
N LEU A 86 7.40 3.41 -7.01
CA LEU A 86 8.53 4.33 -7.03
C LEU A 86 8.16 5.70 -7.62
N ALA A 87 7.42 5.73 -8.72
CA ALA A 87 6.94 6.98 -9.31
C ALA A 87 6.01 7.75 -8.35
N ALA A 88 5.15 7.06 -7.60
CA ALA A 88 4.28 7.69 -6.62
C ALA A 88 5.05 8.26 -5.43
N PHE A 89 6.10 7.57 -4.95
CA PHE A 89 6.99 8.16 -3.94
C PHE A 89 7.71 9.38 -4.45
N GLN A 90 8.21 9.34 -5.69
CA GLN A 90 8.90 10.48 -6.27
C GLN A 90 7.97 11.70 -6.33
N VAL A 91 6.74 11.54 -6.80
CA VAL A 91 5.74 12.63 -6.78
C VAL A 91 5.44 13.09 -5.36
N ALA A 92 5.22 12.17 -4.41
CA ALA A 92 4.92 12.56 -3.04
C ALA A 92 6.07 13.31 -2.34
N LEU A 93 7.31 13.04 -2.70
CA LEU A 93 8.49 13.76 -2.22
C LEU A 93 8.64 15.12 -2.91
N ASP A 94 8.56 15.16 -4.25
CA ASP A 94 8.75 16.38 -5.04
C ASP A 94 7.65 17.43 -4.81
N PHE A 95 6.46 16.98 -4.37
CA PHE A 95 5.29 17.83 -4.11
C PHE A 95 4.88 17.88 -2.63
N ASP A 96 5.80 17.53 -1.72
CA ASP A 96 5.71 17.71 -0.27
C ASP A 96 4.53 17.00 0.43
N PHE A 97 4.00 15.91 -0.11
CA PHE A 97 2.83 15.22 0.47
C PHE A 97 3.06 14.82 1.94
N PHE A 98 4.25 14.33 2.28
CA PHE A 98 4.59 13.91 3.64
C PHE A 98 4.69 15.08 4.64
N THR A 99 4.83 16.31 4.14
CA THR A 99 4.83 17.53 4.96
C THR A 99 3.44 18.18 4.98
N LEU A 100 2.72 18.12 3.86
CA LEU A 100 1.39 18.73 3.70
C LEU A 100 0.28 17.93 4.38
N VAL A 101 0.39 16.60 4.44
CA VAL A 101 -0.56 15.75 5.18
C VAL A 101 -0.19 15.78 6.67
N PRO A 102 -1.04 16.32 7.54
CA PRO A 102 -0.71 16.45 8.96
C PRO A 102 -0.75 15.09 9.67
N PRO A 103 0.12 14.88 10.69
CA PRO A 103 0.20 13.61 11.41
C PRO A 103 -0.99 13.35 12.36
N THR A 104 -1.64 14.41 12.84
CA THR A 104 -2.70 14.32 13.87
C THR A 104 -4.03 14.96 13.44
N SER A 105 -4.12 15.45 12.21
CA SER A 105 -5.37 16.00 11.67
C SER A 105 -5.59 15.51 10.25
N GLU A 106 -6.77 15.81 9.72
CA GLU A 106 -7.17 15.37 8.38
C GLU A 106 -6.85 16.46 7.36
N ILE A 107 -6.62 16.05 6.12
CA ILE A 107 -6.62 16.94 4.96
C ILE A 107 -7.54 16.38 3.88
N SER A 108 -8.33 17.24 3.25
CA SER A 108 -9.14 16.83 2.09
C SER A 108 -8.27 16.70 0.85
N LEU A 109 -8.70 15.88 -0.10
CA LEU A 109 -8.06 15.75 -1.40
C LEU A 109 -7.88 17.09 -2.12
N ASP A 110 -8.92 17.94 -2.17
CA ASP A 110 -8.87 19.24 -2.84
C ASP A 110 -7.87 20.19 -2.18
N GLU A 111 -7.79 20.17 -0.85
CA GLU A 111 -6.83 20.99 -0.12
C GLU A 111 -5.40 20.53 -0.35
N LEU A 112 -5.16 19.21 -0.37
CA LEU A 112 -3.85 18.64 -0.67
C LEU A 112 -3.42 18.97 -2.11
N ALA A 113 -4.32 18.84 -3.08
CA ALA A 113 -4.07 19.20 -4.48
C ALA A 113 -3.69 20.69 -4.60
N ARG A 114 -4.48 21.57 -3.96
CA ARG A 114 -4.22 23.01 -3.94
C ARG A 114 -2.87 23.36 -3.29
N LYS A 115 -2.53 22.72 -2.17
CA LYS A 115 -1.27 22.98 -1.43
C LYS A 115 -0.04 22.43 -2.15
N SER A 116 -0.17 21.28 -2.80
CA SER A 116 0.91 20.66 -3.58
C SER A 116 1.10 21.30 -4.95
N GLY A 117 0.09 22.00 -5.49
CA GLY A 117 0.13 22.56 -6.84
C GLY A 117 -0.14 21.51 -7.94
N LEU A 118 -0.61 20.32 -7.56
CA LEU A 118 -1.06 19.29 -8.49
C LEU A 118 -2.56 19.41 -8.78
N ASP A 119 -2.98 18.90 -9.93
CA ASP A 119 -4.41 18.71 -10.17
C ASP A 119 -4.99 17.62 -9.25
N VAL A 120 -6.29 17.72 -8.99
CA VAL A 120 -7.02 16.85 -8.06
C VAL A 120 -6.96 15.38 -8.49
N ASP A 121 -7.02 15.10 -9.80
CA ASP A 121 -6.98 13.73 -10.33
C ASP A 121 -5.64 13.05 -10.06
N ARG A 122 -4.53 13.71 -10.42
CA ARG A 122 -3.18 13.18 -10.15
C ARG A 122 -2.95 13.01 -8.66
N THR A 123 -3.32 14.00 -7.84
CA THR A 123 -3.22 13.92 -6.38
C THR A 123 -3.95 12.69 -5.85
N ASN A 124 -5.18 12.45 -6.32
CA ASN A 124 -6.01 11.33 -5.89
C ASN A 124 -5.37 9.97 -6.23
N ARG A 125 -4.88 9.83 -7.47
CA ARG A 125 -4.26 8.58 -7.95
C ARG A 125 -3.00 8.23 -7.16
N ILE A 126 -2.15 9.22 -6.88
CA ILE A 126 -0.93 9.04 -6.08
C ILE A 126 -1.28 8.68 -4.63
N MET A 127 -2.19 9.44 -3.99
CA MET A 127 -2.61 9.16 -2.61
C MET A 127 -3.16 7.75 -2.46
N ARG A 128 -4.01 7.30 -3.38
CA ARG A 128 -4.59 5.95 -3.38
C ARG A 128 -3.54 4.86 -3.43
N LEU A 129 -2.53 4.99 -4.30
CA LEU A 129 -1.44 4.03 -4.37
C LEU A 129 -0.64 4.02 -3.05
N LEU A 130 -0.30 5.18 -2.49
CA LEU A 130 0.44 5.25 -1.23
C LEU A 130 -0.35 4.72 -0.03
N ILE A 131 -1.70 4.78 -0.07
CA ILE A 131 -2.58 4.18 0.94
C ILE A 131 -2.55 2.65 0.89
N THR A 132 -2.48 2.02 -0.30
CA THR A 132 -2.37 0.55 -0.37
C THR A 132 -1.07 0.05 0.26
N HIS A 133 -0.04 0.90 0.29
CA HIS A 133 1.23 0.64 0.96
C HIS A 133 1.31 1.14 2.42
N ARG A 134 0.19 1.65 2.96
CA ARG A 134 0.04 2.12 4.35
C ARG A 134 0.89 3.33 4.73
N PHE A 135 1.30 4.17 3.78
CA PHE A 135 1.96 5.45 4.08
C PHE A 135 0.97 6.54 4.51
N PHE A 136 -0.26 6.44 4.01
CA PHE A 136 -1.39 7.25 4.45
C PHE A 136 -2.59 6.35 4.78
N LYS A 137 -3.62 6.94 5.36
CA LYS A 137 -4.90 6.29 5.67
C LYS A 137 -6.05 7.15 5.18
N GLU A 138 -7.00 6.54 4.47
CA GLU A 138 -8.32 7.12 4.23
C GLU A 138 -9.20 6.98 5.49
N ILE A 139 -9.84 8.07 5.90
CA ILE A 139 -10.61 8.14 7.15
C ILE A 139 -12.04 7.65 6.98
N THR A 140 -12.57 7.67 5.76
CA THR A 140 -13.89 7.12 5.42
C THR A 140 -13.75 5.94 4.43
N PRO A 141 -13.44 4.73 4.92
CA PRO A 141 -13.32 3.56 4.07
C PRO A 141 -14.63 3.28 3.32
N GLY A 142 -14.55 3.09 2.00
CA GLY A 142 -15.68 2.60 1.20
C GLY A 142 -16.52 3.67 0.49
N SER A 143 -16.11 4.93 0.49
CA SER A 143 -16.68 5.95 -0.41
C SER A 143 -16.12 5.87 -1.84
N ASP A 144 -15.09 5.07 -2.06
CA ASP A 144 -14.37 5.05 -3.32
C ASP A 144 -15.06 4.18 -4.40
N GLU A 145 -15.88 4.84 -5.22
CA GLU A 145 -16.55 4.20 -6.36
C GLU A 145 -15.57 3.66 -7.42
N MET A 146 -14.37 4.22 -7.55
CA MET A 146 -13.37 3.68 -8.49
C MET A 146 -12.80 2.36 -7.98
N LEU A 147 -12.55 2.23 -6.67
CA LEU A 147 -12.14 0.94 -6.08
C LEU A 147 -13.26 -0.09 -6.19
N LYS A 148 -14.52 0.32 -5.97
CA LYS A 148 -15.68 -0.56 -6.19
C LYS A 148 -15.81 -0.99 -7.64
N ALA A 149 -15.52 -0.10 -8.59
CA ALA A 149 -15.54 -0.40 -10.02
C ALA A 149 -14.44 -1.37 -10.45
N ALA A 150 -13.32 -1.47 -9.73
CA ALA A 150 -12.23 -2.37 -10.09
C ALA A 150 -12.67 -3.85 -10.19
N VAL A 151 -13.73 -4.27 -9.50
CA VAL A 151 -14.29 -5.63 -9.60
C VAL A 151 -14.82 -5.95 -11.00
N GLU A 152 -15.21 -4.91 -11.77
CA GLU A 152 -15.71 -5.05 -13.15
C GLU A 152 -14.58 -5.20 -14.16
N THR A 153 -13.31 -5.18 -13.75
CA THR A 153 -12.16 -5.25 -14.68
C THR A 153 -12.24 -6.47 -15.57
N SER A 154 -12.57 -7.62 -15.00
CA SER A 154 -12.69 -8.86 -15.79
C SER A 154 -13.82 -8.80 -16.82
N ALA A 155 -14.94 -8.11 -16.51
CA ALA A 155 -16.05 -7.93 -17.44
C ALA A 155 -15.69 -6.94 -18.54
N SER A 156 -15.09 -5.79 -18.18
CA SER A 156 -14.65 -4.77 -19.14
C SER A 156 -13.62 -5.32 -20.13
N LEU A 157 -12.63 -6.10 -19.66
CA LEU A 157 -11.62 -6.72 -20.53
C LEU A 157 -12.19 -7.84 -21.42
N LYS A 158 -13.25 -8.53 -20.99
CA LYS A 158 -13.92 -9.53 -21.84
C LYS A 158 -14.72 -8.86 -22.95
N ALA A 159 -15.36 -7.73 -22.67
CA ALA A 159 -16.11 -6.97 -23.65
C ALA A 159 -15.16 -6.29 -24.66
N ASP A 160 -14.12 -5.63 -24.16
CA ASP A 160 -13.25 -4.75 -24.94
C ASP A 160 -11.76 -5.07 -24.68
N PRO A 161 -11.25 -6.22 -25.15
CA PRO A 161 -9.94 -6.73 -24.75
C PRO A 161 -8.75 -5.87 -25.20
N ASN A 162 -8.93 -5.06 -26.25
CA ASN A 162 -7.88 -4.24 -26.85
C ASN A 162 -8.15 -2.73 -26.77
N HIS A 163 -9.19 -2.31 -26.04
CA HIS A 163 -9.55 -0.91 -25.87
C HIS A 163 -9.54 -0.54 -24.39
N SER A 164 -8.90 0.57 -24.04
CA SER A 164 -8.88 1.10 -22.68
C SER A 164 -8.97 2.61 -22.73
N ASP A 165 -10.15 3.14 -22.45
CA ASP A 165 -10.45 4.56 -22.41
C ASP A 165 -11.57 4.85 -21.38
N SER A 166 -12.07 6.08 -21.33
CA SER A 166 -13.09 6.49 -20.35
C SER A 166 -14.44 5.77 -20.49
N THR A 167 -14.69 5.10 -21.61
CA THR A 167 -15.92 4.35 -21.92
C THR A 167 -15.72 2.83 -21.94
N HIS A 168 -14.50 2.38 -22.22
CA HIS A 168 -14.09 0.97 -22.19
C HIS A 168 -13.19 0.73 -20.97
N CYS A 169 -13.79 0.84 -19.78
CA CYS A 169 -13.10 0.66 -18.51
C CYS A 169 -14.04 0.13 -17.41
N PRO A 170 -13.49 -0.41 -16.30
CA PRO A 170 -14.30 -0.98 -15.22
C PRO A 170 -15.29 0.03 -14.62
N PHE A 171 -14.89 1.31 -14.57
CA PHE A 171 -15.74 2.39 -14.06
C PHE A 171 -16.99 2.57 -14.91
N HIS A 172 -16.82 2.65 -16.23
CA HIS A 172 -17.95 2.78 -17.15
C HIS A 172 -18.82 1.51 -17.14
N THR A 173 -18.23 0.32 -17.05
CA THR A 173 -18.98 -0.93 -16.90
C THR A 173 -19.89 -0.92 -15.68
N ARG A 174 -19.41 -0.39 -14.54
CA ARG A 174 -20.20 -0.30 -13.30
C ARG A 174 -21.28 0.79 -13.33
N HIS A 175 -20.91 2.00 -13.74
CA HIS A 175 -21.73 3.20 -13.55
C HIS A 175 -22.46 3.65 -14.81
N GLY A 176 -22.16 3.06 -15.98
CA GLY A 176 -22.73 3.42 -17.28
C GLY A 176 -22.35 4.82 -17.77
N VAL A 177 -21.42 5.49 -17.09
CA VAL A 177 -20.95 6.83 -17.43
C VAL A 177 -19.44 6.96 -17.23
N PRO A 178 -18.77 7.83 -17.98
CA PRO A 178 -17.37 8.17 -17.72
C PRO A 178 -17.17 8.72 -16.30
N ILE A 179 -15.99 8.45 -15.73
CA ILE A 179 -15.63 8.82 -14.36
C ILE A 179 -15.87 10.31 -14.03
N PHE A 180 -15.50 11.22 -14.94
CA PHE A 180 -15.72 12.66 -14.77
C PHE A 180 -17.20 13.05 -14.76
N ASN A 181 -18.03 12.36 -15.56
CA ASN A 181 -19.47 12.59 -15.58
C ASN A 181 -20.15 12.07 -14.31
N TYR A 182 -19.59 11.04 -13.68
CA TYR A 182 -20.07 10.55 -12.40
C TYR A 182 -19.77 11.54 -11.28
N TYR A 183 -18.50 11.91 -11.09
CA TYR A 183 -18.09 12.76 -9.96
C TYR A 183 -18.58 14.21 -10.07
N SER A 184 -18.79 14.74 -11.28
CA SER A 184 -19.45 16.05 -11.46
C SER A 184 -20.87 16.09 -10.88
N LYS A 185 -21.54 14.93 -10.76
CA LYS A 185 -22.86 14.80 -10.15
C LYS A 185 -22.81 14.32 -8.68
N HIS A 186 -21.68 13.75 -8.25
CA HIS A 186 -21.48 13.19 -6.91
C HIS A 186 -20.24 13.79 -6.21
N PRO A 187 -20.16 15.12 -6.01
CA PRO A 187 -18.95 15.77 -5.51
C PRO A 187 -18.56 15.35 -4.09
N ARG A 188 -19.52 14.91 -3.26
CA ARG A 188 -19.22 14.42 -1.89
C ARG A 188 -18.54 13.05 -1.88
N GLU A 189 -18.70 12.26 -2.93
CA GLU A 189 -18.06 10.95 -3.07
C GLU A 189 -16.64 11.07 -3.64
N GLN A 190 -16.24 12.28 -4.04
CA GLN A 190 -14.88 12.65 -4.43
C GLN A 190 -14.02 13.04 -3.21
N SER A 191 -14.66 13.49 -2.12
CA SER A 191 -13.99 14.04 -0.93
C SER A 191 -13.42 12.94 -0.05
N VAL A 192 -12.24 12.44 -0.43
CA VAL A 192 -11.47 11.54 0.41
C VAL A 192 -10.63 12.35 1.41
N HIS A 193 -10.71 11.97 2.68
CA HIS A 193 -9.94 12.56 3.78
C HIS A 193 -8.79 11.65 4.20
N PHE A 194 -7.61 12.23 4.41
CA PHE A 194 -6.37 11.47 4.64
C PHE A 194 -5.64 11.88 5.93
N ILE A 195 -4.96 10.92 6.55
CA ILE A 195 -4.00 11.11 7.66
C ILE A 195 -2.74 10.27 7.44
N VAL A 196 -1.58 10.72 7.96
CA VAL A 196 -0.32 9.95 7.95
C VAL A 196 -0.43 8.73 8.88
N LYS A 197 0.19 7.61 8.49
CA LYS A 197 0.36 6.43 9.35
C LYS A 197 1.75 6.33 9.92
#